data_AF-A0A0G0QSF4-F1
#
_entry.id   AF-A0A0G0QSF4-F1
#
_cell.length_a   1.000
_cell.length_b   1.000
_cell.length_c   1.000
_cell.angle_alpha   90.00
_cell.angle_beta   90.00
_cell.angle_gamma   90.00
#
_symmetry.space_group_name_H-M   'P 1'
#
loop_
_entity.id
_entity.type
_entity.pdbx_description
1 polymer ?
#
loop_
_entity_poly.entity_id
_entity_poly.type
_entity_poly.pdbx_seq_one_letter_code
_entity_poly.pdbx_strand_id
1 'polypeptide(L)'
;MILIKKASHISVIFALLAMVACDSVPTTPPQSASGATQAKPTTVPKNSNGNTVEQQNVEDRLKVTQDPTKIMWIHLISLDGKILRRMPIRNKVTSSGKRLEPMTASTYGNQYSSGSLPAYGGYYTSELIGPDGTYGSSDPYIFWFDPMGRYHQWGTAGGLGYLLTDYPIDLANPVNEITGLYNAHTAAAKWQAEQEAELRKKEGK
;
A
#
# COMPACT_ATOMS: atom_id res chain seq x y z
N MET A 1 70.15 -24.56 -45.94
CA MET A 1 68.71 -24.22 -45.87
C MET A 1 68.34 -24.16 -44.39
N ILE A 2 68.69 -23.10 -43.66
CA ILE A 2 67.90 -21.87 -43.41
C ILE A 2 66.41 -22.17 -43.24
N LEU A 3 65.88 -22.12 -42.01
CA LEU A 3 65.03 -21.01 -41.55
C LEU A 3 64.72 -21.12 -40.05
N ILE A 4 65.34 -20.24 -39.27
CA ILE A 4 64.95 -19.87 -37.91
C ILE A 4 63.73 -18.96 -38.04
N LYS A 5 62.58 -19.32 -37.45
CA LYS A 5 61.47 -18.37 -37.27
C LYS A 5 61.53 -17.76 -35.86
N LYS A 6 61.94 -16.49 -35.84
CA LYS A 6 61.68 -15.53 -34.77
C LYS A 6 60.18 -15.19 -34.78
N ALA A 7 59.53 -15.27 -33.63
CA ALA A 7 58.38 -14.44 -33.29
C ALA A 7 58.45 -14.17 -31.79
N SER A 8 58.99 -13.00 -31.49
CA SER A 8 59.40 -12.50 -30.19
C SER A 8 58.42 -11.40 -29.80
N HIS A 9 57.86 -11.55 -28.59
CA HIS A 9 57.37 -10.49 -27.70
C HIS A 9 56.26 -9.55 -28.18
N ILE A 10 55.04 -10.07 -28.41
CA ILE A 10 53.80 -9.25 -28.38
C ILE A 10 52.69 -10.05 -27.70
N SER A 11 52.83 -10.40 -26.42
CA SER A 11 51.69 -10.93 -25.62
C SER A 11 51.79 -10.69 -24.11
N VAL A 12 52.79 -9.97 -23.60
CA VAL A 12 52.98 -9.83 -22.14
C VAL A 12 52.55 -8.46 -21.59
N ILE A 13 52.30 -7.45 -22.43
CA ILE A 13 52.00 -6.08 -21.96
C ILE A 13 50.50 -5.83 -21.70
N PHE A 14 49.58 -6.65 -22.25
CA PHE A 14 48.14 -6.46 -22.04
C PHE A 14 47.58 -7.12 -20.76
N ALA A 15 48.39 -7.91 -20.05
CA ALA A 15 47.95 -8.62 -18.83
C ALA A 15 48.18 -7.84 -17.52
N LEU A 16 48.82 -6.66 -17.57
CA LEU A 16 49.17 -5.88 -16.37
C LEU A 16 48.24 -4.70 -16.04
N LEU A 17 47.24 -4.39 -16.88
CA LEU A 17 46.31 -3.28 -16.65
C LEU A 17 44.96 -3.67 -16.02
N ALA A 18 44.74 -4.94 -15.69
CA ALA A 18 43.45 -5.41 -15.16
C ALA A 18 43.35 -5.41 -13.61
N MET A 19 44.33 -4.86 -12.87
CA MET A 19 44.42 -5.03 -11.40
C MET A 19 44.36 -3.74 -10.57
N VAL A 20 43.95 -2.59 -11.13
CA VAL A 20 43.76 -1.36 -10.33
C VAL A 20 42.43 -0.70 -10.67
N ALA A 21 41.34 -1.33 -10.26
CA ALA A 21 40.04 -0.68 -10.09
C ALA A 21 39.20 -1.48 -9.08
N CYS A 22 39.76 -1.68 -7.89
CA CYS A 22 38.95 -2.02 -6.73
C CYS A 22 38.58 -0.67 -6.09
N ASP A 23 37.55 -0.02 -6.62
CA ASP A 23 36.94 1.11 -5.94
C ASP A 23 36.41 0.57 -4.61
N SER A 24 37.06 0.97 -3.52
CA SER A 24 36.58 0.75 -2.17
C SER A 24 35.14 1.27 -2.09
N VAL A 25 34.19 0.36 -1.87
CA VAL A 25 32.82 0.71 -1.49
C VAL A 25 32.91 1.68 -0.31
N PRO A 26 32.35 2.89 -0.41
CA PRO A 26 32.34 3.83 0.72
C PRO A 26 31.69 3.15 1.92
N THR A 27 32.46 2.89 2.97
CA THR A 27 31.99 2.29 4.23
C THR A 27 31.31 3.32 5.13
N THR A 28 31.27 4.58 4.71
CA THR A 28 30.50 5.63 5.38
C THR A 28 29.03 5.53 4.95
N PRO A 29 28.10 5.33 5.91
CA PRO A 29 26.67 5.44 5.64
C PRO A 29 26.41 6.79 4.96
N PRO A 30 25.54 6.86 3.94
CA PRO A 30 25.20 8.12 3.31
C PRO A 30 24.69 9.10 4.38
N GLN A 31 25.48 10.15 4.65
CA GLN A 31 25.03 11.26 5.49
C GLN A 31 24.24 12.22 4.62
N SER A 32 23.02 12.55 5.05
CA SER A 32 22.29 13.66 4.45
C SER A 32 23.11 14.95 4.56
N ALA A 33 23.09 15.79 3.52
CA ALA A 33 23.65 17.14 3.58
C ALA A 33 23.05 17.99 4.71
N SER A 34 21.86 17.63 5.19
CA SER A 34 21.21 18.25 6.36
C SER A 34 21.69 17.73 7.72
N GLY A 35 22.61 16.75 7.75
CA GLY A 35 23.01 16.07 8.99
C GLY A 35 21.97 15.07 9.52
N ALA A 36 20.86 14.86 8.80
CA ALA A 36 19.89 13.83 9.14
C ALA A 36 20.55 12.45 9.06
N THR A 37 20.53 11.73 10.19
CA THR A 37 20.94 10.34 10.27
C THR A 37 19.74 9.46 9.93
N GLN A 38 20.01 8.30 9.33
CA GLN A 38 18.97 7.29 9.17
C GLN A 38 18.43 6.95 10.56
N ALA A 39 17.13 7.13 10.75
CA ALA A 39 16.47 6.73 11.99
C ALA A 39 16.79 5.25 12.24
N LYS A 40 17.26 4.92 13.44
CA LYS A 40 17.37 3.52 13.88
C LYS A 40 16.00 2.87 13.66
N PRO A 41 15.92 1.57 13.30
CA PRO A 41 14.64 0.90 13.19
C PRO A 41 13.90 1.05 14.53
N THR A 42 12.98 1.99 14.59
CA THR A 42 12.12 2.18 15.75
C THR A 42 11.17 1.01 15.76
N THR A 43 11.08 0.30 16.88
CA THR A 43 10.01 -0.67 17.10
C THR A 43 8.69 0.03 16.81
N VAL A 44 7.98 -0.41 15.76
CA VAL A 44 6.72 0.22 15.36
C VAL A 44 5.73 0.05 16.52
N PRO A 45 5.19 1.15 17.09
CA PRO A 45 4.22 1.05 18.17
C PRO A 45 3.02 0.21 17.73
N LYS A 46 2.58 -0.66 18.63
CA LYS A 46 1.42 -1.52 18.43
C LYS A 46 0.32 -1.15 19.41
N ASN A 47 -0.93 -1.30 19.00
CA ASN A 47 -2.07 -1.15 19.89
C ASN A 47 -2.22 -2.38 20.82
N SER A 48 -3.26 -2.38 21.66
CA SER A 48 -3.56 -3.49 22.57
C SER A 48 -3.78 -4.84 21.89
N ASN A 49 -4.12 -4.84 20.59
CA ASN A 49 -4.32 -6.04 19.78
C ASN A 49 -3.02 -6.50 19.08
N GLY A 50 -1.90 -5.80 19.29
CA GLY A 50 -0.63 -6.12 18.66
C GLY A 50 -0.49 -5.65 17.20
N ASN A 51 -1.45 -4.85 16.72
CA ASN A 51 -1.45 -4.30 15.36
C ASN A 51 -0.72 -2.95 15.31
N THR A 52 0.03 -2.71 14.23
CA THR A 52 0.42 -1.34 13.86
C THR A 52 -0.81 -0.54 13.41
N VAL A 53 -0.69 0.79 13.31
CA VAL A 53 -1.80 1.65 12.85
C VAL A 53 -2.28 1.24 11.46
N GLU A 54 -1.37 0.94 10.54
CA GLU A 54 -1.73 0.50 9.18
C GLU A 54 -2.42 -0.87 9.18
N GLN A 55 -1.92 -1.82 9.97
CA GLN A 55 -2.57 -3.13 10.13
C GLN A 55 -3.99 -2.98 10.69
N GLN A 56 -4.16 -2.11 11.69
CA GLN A 56 -5.48 -1.82 12.28
C GLN A 56 -6.42 -1.18 11.24
N ASN A 57 -5.95 -0.21 10.46
CA ASN A 57 -6.75 0.40 9.38
C ASN A 57 -7.20 -0.63 8.35
N VAL A 58 -6.33 -1.57 7.96
CA VAL A 58 -6.68 -2.66 7.03
C VAL A 58 -7.74 -3.58 7.64
N GLU A 59 -7.58 -3.95 8.92
CA GLU A 59 -8.55 -4.78 9.63
C GLU A 59 -9.92 -4.10 9.71
N ASP A 60 -9.96 -2.82 10.11
CA ASP A 60 -11.21 -2.08 10.26
C ASP A 60 -11.88 -1.82 8.90
N ARG A 61 -11.09 -1.55 7.85
CA ARG A 61 -11.60 -1.50 6.47
C ARG A 61 -12.26 -2.82 6.09
N LEU A 62 -11.65 -3.96 6.40
CA LEU A 62 -12.24 -5.27 6.10
C LEU A 62 -13.56 -5.46 6.84
N LYS A 63 -13.63 -5.11 8.13
CA LYS A 63 -14.89 -5.18 8.90
C LYS A 63 -16.00 -4.35 8.25
N VAL A 64 -15.71 -3.13 7.81
CA VAL A 64 -16.72 -2.26 7.19
C VAL A 64 -17.12 -2.74 5.80
N THR A 65 -16.14 -3.07 4.96
CA THR A 65 -16.38 -3.35 3.53
C THR A 65 -16.88 -4.77 3.26
N GLN A 66 -16.66 -5.70 4.19
CA GLN A 66 -17.07 -7.10 4.07
C GLN A 66 -18.33 -7.43 4.86
N ASP A 67 -18.90 -6.46 5.57
CA ASP A 67 -20.20 -6.62 6.23
C ASP A 67 -21.33 -6.65 5.17
N PRO A 68 -22.01 -7.79 4.98
CA PRO A 68 -23.07 -7.92 3.99
C PRO A 68 -24.36 -7.18 4.38
N THR A 69 -24.44 -6.66 5.62
CA THR A 69 -25.58 -5.91 6.13
C THR A 69 -25.43 -4.40 5.94
N LYS A 70 -24.21 -3.92 5.61
CA LYS A 70 -23.94 -2.49 5.43
C LYS A 70 -24.40 -1.97 4.07
N ILE A 71 -25.02 -0.79 4.13
CA ILE A 71 -25.24 0.07 2.96
C ILE A 71 -24.12 1.12 2.94
N MET A 72 -23.47 1.27 1.79
CA MET A 72 -22.48 2.31 1.59
C MET A 72 -23.00 3.36 0.61
N TRP A 73 -22.31 4.47 0.49
CA TRP A 73 -22.70 5.61 -0.32
C TRP A 73 -21.57 5.96 -1.27
N ILE A 74 -21.87 6.06 -2.56
CA ILE A 74 -20.90 6.50 -3.56
C ILE A 74 -21.27 7.85 -4.15
N HIS A 75 -20.27 8.71 -4.32
CA HIS A 75 -20.34 9.97 -5.04
C HIS A 75 -19.43 9.85 -6.25
N LEU A 76 -20.01 10.02 -7.44
CA LEU A 76 -19.27 10.09 -8.69
C LEU A 76 -18.90 11.56 -8.94
N ILE A 77 -17.63 11.82 -9.15
CA ILE A 77 -17.05 13.15 -9.21
C ILE A 77 -16.32 13.29 -10.55
N SER A 78 -16.69 14.29 -11.32
CA SER A 78 -15.99 14.60 -12.58
C SER A 78 -14.60 15.18 -12.32
N LEU A 79 -13.79 15.22 -13.37
CA LEU A 79 -12.43 15.77 -13.31
C LEU A 79 -12.39 17.26 -12.91
N ASP A 80 -13.46 18.02 -13.21
CA ASP A 80 -13.61 19.42 -12.79
C ASP A 80 -14.22 19.57 -11.38
N GLY A 81 -14.33 18.47 -10.63
CA GLY A 81 -14.78 18.46 -9.23
C GLY A 81 -16.28 18.49 -9.03
N LYS A 82 -17.09 18.47 -10.09
CA LYS A 82 -18.56 18.44 -9.96
C LYS A 82 -19.04 17.07 -9.52
N ILE A 83 -19.98 17.06 -8.59
CA ILE A 83 -20.65 15.82 -8.18
C ILE A 83 -21.66 15.47 -9.27
N LEU A 84 -21.38 14.41 -10.02
CA LEU A 84 -22.24 13.92 -11.08
C LEU A 84 -23.43 13.15 -10.52
N ARG A 85 -23.19 12.35 -9.48
CA ARG A 85 -24.22 11.50 -8.87
C ARG A 85 -23.84 11.12 -7.45
N ARG A 86 -24.86 10.99 -6.61
CA ARG A 86 -24.79 10.37 -5.29
C ARG A 86 -25.81 9.25 -5.23
N MET A 87 -25.43 8.08 -4.72
CA MET A 87 -26.38 6.98 -4.53
C MET A 87 -25.93 6.02 -3.43
N PRO A 88 -26.88 5.39 -2.72
CA PRO A 88 -26.57 4.25 -1.87
C PRO A 88 -26.21 3.05 -2.74
N ILE A 89 -25.33 2.20 -2.24
CA ILE A 89 -24.96 0.91 -2.83
C ILE A 89 -25.07 -0.17 -1.76
N ARG A 90 -25.44 -1.36 -2.20
CA ARG A 90 -25.40 -2.54 -1.35
C ARG A 90 -23.96 -3.01 -1.20
N ASN A 91 -23.50 -3.20 0.03
CA ASN A 91 -22.15 -3.66 0.35
C ASN A 91 -21.09 -2.69 -0.20
N LYS A 92 -20.20 -3.15 -1.08
CA LYS A 92 -19.10 -2.38 -1.67
C LYS A 92 -19.09 -2.41 -3.21
N VAL A 93 -18.42 -1.42 -3.80
CA VAL A 93 -18.02 -1.49 -5.22
C VAL A 93 -16.81 -2.41 -5.35
N THR A 94 -16.83 -3.27 -6.36
CA THR A 94 -15.77 -4.24 -6.63
C THR A 94 -15.22 -3.99 -8.02
N SER A 95 -13.90 -3.82 -8.12
CA SER A 95 -13.20 -3.71 -9.40
C SER A 95 -13.35 -4.97 -10.23
N SER A 96 -13.43 -4.83 -11.56
CA SER A 96 -13.52 -5.95 -12.50
C SER A 96 -12.30 -6.89 -12.46
N GLY A 97 -11.17 -6.43 -11.95
CA GLY A 97 -9.98 -7.24 -11.72
C GLY A 97 -10.13 -8.29 -10.62
N LYS A 98 -11.16 -8.21 -9.77
CA LYS A 98 -11.43 -9.16 -8.70
C LYS A 98 -12.19 -10.39 -9.20
N ARG A 99 -11.82 -11.57 -8.68
CA ARG A 99 -12.33 -12.87 -9.13
C ARG A 99 -12.51 -13.85 -7.96
N LEU A 100 -13.36 -14.85 -8.15
CA LEU A 100 -13.48 -15.98 -7.22
C LEU A 100 -12.46 -17.09 -7.52
N GLU A 101 -11.80 -17.03 -8.67
CA GLU A 101 -10.85 -18.04 -9.14
C GLU A 101 -9.53 -17.37 -9.56
N PRO A 102 -8.39 -18.07 -9.43
CA PRO A 102 -7.13 -17.57 -9.94
C PRO A 102 -7.16 -17.48 -11.48
N MET A 103 -6.45 -16.52 -12.05
CA MET A 103 -6.31 -16.39 -13.50
C MET A 103 -5.29 -17.38 -14.07
N THR A 104 -4.32 -17.77 -13.24
CA THR A 104 -3.27 -18.71 -13.59
C THR A 104 -3.35 -19.95 -12.71
N ALA A 105 -3.59 -21.10 -13.33
CA ALA A 105 -3.57 -22.39 -12.66
C ALA A 105 -2.93 -23.42 -13.59
N SER A 106 -2.02 -24.23 -13.06
CA SER A 106 -1.28 -25.22 -13.84
C SER A 106 -1.35 -26.60 -13.21
N THR A 107 -1.51 -27.63 -14.06
CA THR A 107 -1.26 -29.02 -13.68
C THR A 107 0.23 -29.24 -13.54
N TYR A 108 0.64 -29.88 -12.46
CA TYR A 108 2.03 -30.20 -12.14
C TYR A 108 2.88 -30.56 -13.37
N GLY A 109 3.89 -29.74 -13.66
CA GLY A 109 4.79 -29.93 -14.80
C GLY A 109 6.11 -29.19 -14.58
N ASN A 110 7.05 -29.85 -13.89
CA ASN A 110 8.50 -29.57 -13.83
C ASN A 110 9.02 -28.18 -13.43
N GLN A 111 8.18 -27.16 -13.16
CA GLN A 111 8.69 -25.80 -12.96
C GLN A 111 8.73 -25.32 -11.50
N TYR A 112 8.12 -26.04 -10.55
CA TYR A 112 8.09 -25.65 -9.14
C TYR A 112 8.21 -26.87 -8.21
N SER A 113 9.09 -26.78 -7.22
CA SER A 113 9.26 -27.77 -6.16
C SER A 113 7.96 -27.93 -5.35
N SER A 114 7.54 -29.17 -5.12
CA SER A 114 6.27 -29.51 -4.47
C SER A 114 6.23 -29.01 -3.05
N GLY A 115 5.46 -27.96 -2.81
CA GLY A 115 5.20 -27.42 -1.47
C GLY A 115 5.15 -25.89 -1.38
N SER A 116 5.55 -25.16 -2.43
CA SER A 116 5.68 -23.70 -2.33
C SER A 116 4.48 -22.90 -2.86
N LEU A 117 3.55 -23.53 -3.59
CA LEU A 117 2.42 -22.83 -4.22
C LEU A 117 1.06 -23.29 -3.65
N PRO A 118 0.10 -22.37 -3.45
CA PRO A 118 -1.28 -22.70 -3.13
C PRO A 118 -1.92 -23.66 -4.14
N ALA A 119 -2.69 -24.61 -3.64
CA ALA A 119 -3.51 -25.50 -4.46
C ALA A 119 -4.94 -24.96 -4.60
N TYR A 120 -5.49 -25.01 -5.81
CA TYR A 120 -6.88 -24.67 -6.15
C TYR A 120 -7.47 -25.76 -7.04
N GLY A 121 -8.47 -26.51 -6.55
CA GLY A 121 -9.17 -27.52 -7.35
C GLY A 121 -8.30 -28.61 -7.97
N GLY A 122 -7.16 -28.96 -7.36
CA GLY A 122 -6.18 -29.93 -7.90
C GLY A 122 -5.11 -29.32 -8.82
N TYR A 123 -5.16 -28.01 -9.05
CA TYR A 123 -4.15 -27.23 -9.77
C TYR A 123 -3.32 -26.38 -8.81
N TYR A 124 -2.18 -25.88 -9.26
CA TYR A 124 -1.33 -24.98 -8.49
C TYR A 124 -1.33 -23.59 -9.12
N THR A 125 -1.35 -22.55 -8.27
CA THR A 125 -1.36 -21.15 -8.70
C THR A 125 -0.29 -20.36 -7.95
N SER A 126 0.27 -19.34 -8.60
CA SER A 126 1.11 -18.34 -7.94
C SER A 126 0.28 -17.22 -7.29
N GLU A 127 -1.02 -17.19 -7.53
CA GLU A 127 -1.91 -16.19 -6.94
C GLU A 127 -2.34 -16.60 -5.53
N LEU A 128 -2.20 -15.67 -4.59
CA LEU A 128 -2.71 -15.82 -3.22
C LEU A 128 -4.10 -15.20 -3.12
N ILE A 129 -4.97 -15.85 -2.35
CA ILE A 129 -6.26 -15.27 -1.98
C ILE A 129 -6.02 -14.05 -1.08
N GLY A 130 -6.69 -12.94 -1.40
CA GLY A 130 -6.66 -11.74 -0.59
C GLY A 130 -7.38 -11.93 0.75
N PRO A 131 -7.14 -11.03 1.73
CA PRO A 131 -7.86 -11.06 3.01
C PRO A 131 -9.36 -10.77 2.85
N ASP A 132 -9.78 -10.29 1.67
CA ASP A 132 -11.18 -10.11 1.30
C ASP A 132 -11.82 -11.37 0.69
N GLY A 133 -11.09 -12.49 0.63
CA GLY A 133 -11.59 -13.77 0.11
C GLY A 133 -11.66 -13.84 -1.41
N THR A 134 -10.96 -12.97 -2.14
CA THR A 134 -10.97 -12.92 -3.61
C THR A 134 -9.57 -12.95 -4.20
N TYR A 135 -9.46 -13.37 -5.46
CA TYR A 135 -8.25 -13.25 -6.26
C TYR A 135 -8.22 -11.92 -7.03
N GLY A 136 -7.01 -11.53 -7.43
CA GLY A 136 -6.78 -10.31 -8.21
C GLY A 136 -6.70 -9.03 -7.38
N SER A 137 -6.46 -7.93 -8.07
CA SER A 137 -6.26 -6.60 -7.49
C SER A 137 -7.49 -5.72 -7.67
N SER A 138 -7.67 -4.81 -6.72
CA SER A 138 -8.57 -3.67 -6.89
C SER A 138 -7.88 -2.57 -7.71
N ASP A 139 -8.66 -1.66 -8.27
CA ASP A 139 -8.13 -0.39 -8.75
C ASP A 139 -7.46 0.35 -7.58
N PRO A 140 -6.38 1.13 -7.82
CA PRO A 140 -5.74 1.89 -6.76
C PRO A 140 -6.69 2.91 -6.12
N TYR A 141 -6.74 2.92 -4.78
CA TYR A 141 -7.49 3.88 -3.98
C TYR A 141 -6.75 4.15 -2.66
N ILE A 142 -7.10 5.26 -2.03
CA ILE A 142 -6.75 5.55 -0.64
C ILE A 142 -7.98 5.41 0.23
N PHE A 143 -7.80 5.07 1.50
CA PHE A 143 -8.89 4.97 2.46
C PHE A 143 -8.43 5.43 3.84
N TRP A 144 -9.37 5.93 4.63
CA TRP A 144 -9.11 6.39 5.99
C TRP A 144 -10.37 6.29 6.85
N PHE A 145 -10.16 6.39 8.16
CA PHE A 145 -11.22 6.56 9.13
C PHE A 145 -11.13 7.97 9.72
N ASP A 146 -12.26 8.62 9.89
CA ASP A 146 -12.29 9.91 10.60
C ASP A 146 -12.30 9.71 12.13
N PRO A 147 -12.18 10.77 12.94
CA PRO A 147 -12.19 10.64 14.40
C PRO A 147 -13.46 10.00 15.00
N MET A 148 -14.55 9.91 14.23
CA MET A 148 -15.79 9.23 14.63
C MET A 148 -15.81 7.76 14.20
N GLY A 149 -14.71 7.25 13.62
CA GLY A 149 -14.62 5.89 13.10
C GLY A 149 -15.41 5.65 11.81
N ARG A 150 -15.79 6.73 11.10
CA ARG A 150 -16.51 6.59 9.83
C ARG A 150 -15.55 6.35 8.69
N TYR A 151 -15.94 5.47 7.77
CA TYR A 151 -15.10 5.01 6.69
C TYR A 151 -15.18 5.93 5.48
N HIS A 152 -14.01 6.19 4.87
CA HIS A 152 -13.86 6.95 3.65
C HIS A 152 -12.91 6.23 2.71
N GLN A 153 -13.26 6.16 1.43
CA GLN A 153 -12.39 5.68 0.36
C GLN A 153 -12.48 6.62 -0.83
N TRP A 154 -11.31 7.03 -1.33
CA TRP A 154 -11.18 7.83 -2.54
C TRP A 154 -10.43 7.04 -3.60
N GLY A 155 -11.02 6.92 -4.78
CA GLY A 155 -10.37 6.28 -5.91
C GLY A 155 -10.79 6.91 -7.23
N THR A 156 -10.29 6.31 -8.31
CA THR A 156 -10.67 6.71 -9.67
C THR A 156 -11.11 5.49 -10.45
N ALA A 157 -12.14 5.64 -11.29
CA ALA A 157 -12.63 4.60 -12.17
C ALA A 157 -12.88 5.20 -13.56
N GLY A 158 -12.11 4.76 -14.56
CA GLY A 158 -12.28 5.24 -15.94
C GLY A 158 -12.10 6.75 -16.13
N GLY A 159 -11.24 7.38 -15.34
CA GLY A 159 -11.00 8.83 -15.39
C GLY A 159 -11.98 9.69 -14.59
N LEU A 160 -12.95 9.08 -13.89
CA LEU A 160 -13.79 9.78 -12.91
C LEU A 160 -13.28 9.53 -11.50
N GLY A 161 -13.34 10.55 -10.64
CA GLY A 161 -13.13 10.39 -9.21
C GLY A 161 -14.37 9.78 -8.56
N TYR A 162 -14.18 9.03 -7.48
CA TYR A 162 -15.28 8.66 -6.61
C TYR A 162 -14.90 8.76 -5.14
N LEU A 163 -15.88 9.17 -4.32
CA LEU A 163 -15.82 9.03 -2.86
C LEU A 163 -16.80 7.93 -2.46
N LEU A 164 -16.36 7.05 -1.58
CA LEU A 164 -17.15 5.97 -1.02
C LEU A 164 -17.14 6.08 0.52
N THR A 165 -18.31 6.08 1.14
CA THR A 165 -18.46 6.22 2.60
C THR A 165 -19.44 5.19 3.16
N ASP A 166 -19.30 4.83 4.44
CA ASP A 166 -20.25 3.94 5.14
C ASP A 166 -21.42 4.69 5.81
N TYR A 167 -21.55 5.98 5.50
CA TYR A 167 -22.59 6.87 6.01
C TYR A 167 -23.00 7.89 4.94
N PRO A 168 -24.22 8.45 5.01
CA PRO A 168 -24.64 9.50 4.09
C PRO A 168 -23.88 10.80 4.35
N ILE A 169 -23.14 11.28 3.35
CA ILE A 169 -22.51 12.62 3.36
C ILE A 169 -23.03 13.48 2.20
N ASP A 170 -23.36 14.74 2.47
CA ASP A 170 -23.61 15.74 1.43
C ASP A 170 -22.31 16.52 1.17
N LEU A 171 -21.83 16.44 -0.06
CA LEU A 171 -20.60 17.12 -0.50
C LEU A 171 -20.90 18.48 -1.15
N ALA A 172 -22.12 18.71 -1.66
CA ALA A 172 -22.48 19.95 -2.34
C ALA A 172 -22.78 21.06 -1.32
N ASN A 173 -23.43 20.68 -0.23
CA ASN A 173 -23.58 21.50 0.96
C ASN A 173 -22.99 20.69 2.12
N PRO A 174 -21.74 20.93 2.54
CA PRO A 174 -21.17 20.28 3.72
C PRO A 174 -21.80 20.84 5.01
N VAL A 175 -23.12 21.02 5.03
CA VAL A 175 -23.91 21.30 6.23
C VAL A 175 -24.41 19.95 6.71
N ASN A 176 -23.58 19.28 7.50
CA ASN A 176 -24.02 18.06 8.17
C ASN A 176 -24.76 18.45 9.45
N GLU A 177 -26.06 18.75 9.32
CA GLU A 177 -26.94 19.12 10.44
C GLU A 177 -27.10 17.97 11.45
N ILE A 178 -26.68 16.75 11.11
CA ILE A 178 -26.84 15.55 11.94
C ILE A 178 -25.52 15.13 12.64
N THR A 179 -24.32 15.62 12.24
CA THR A 179 -23.05 15.10 12.79
C THR A 179 -21.98 16.10 13.24
N GLY A 180 -22.29 17.36 13.57
CA GLY A 180 -21.33 18.23 14.26
C GLY A 180 -20.05 18.60 13.47
N LEU A 181 -20.10 18.61 12.13
CA LEU A 181 -18.97 19.03 11.29
C LEU A 181 -18.56 20.50 11.54
N TYR A 182 -19.49 21.34 12.01
CA TYR A 182 -19.18 22.70 12.47
C TYR A 182 -18.10 22.72 13.56
N ASN A 183 -18.01 21.67 14.37
CA ASN A 183 -17.00 21.52 15.42
C ASN A 183 -15.94 20.45 15.10
N ALA A 184 -15.99 19.77 13.95
CA ALA A 184 -15.06 18.68 13.65
C ALA A 184 -13.61 19.17 13.59
N HIS A 185 -13.37 20.39 13.10
CA HIS A 185 -12.05 21.02 13.14
C HIS A 185 -11.59 21.27 14.59
N THR A 186 -12.48 21.75 15.46
CA THR A 186 -12.17 22.00 16.88
C THR A 186 -11.96 20.69 17.64
N ALA A 187 -12.78 19.67 17.39
CA ALA A 187 -12.67 18.35 17.99
C ALA A 187 -11.41 17.62 17.52
N ALA A 188 -11.08 17.70 16.23
CA ALA A 188 -9.82 17.16 15.69
C ALA A 188 -8.61 17.89 16.31
N ALA A 189 -8.64 19.22 16.41
CA ALA A 189 -7.58 19.99 17.04
C ALA A 189 -7.42 19.63 18.53
N LYS A 190 -8.54 19.48 19.26
CA LYS A 190 -8.53 19.07 20.67
C LYS A 190 -7.97 17.66 20.84
N TRP A 191 -8.46 16.70 20.06
CA TRP A 191 -7.99 15.32 20.08
C TRP A 191 -6.50 15.23 19.75
N GLN A 192 -6.04 15.95 18.72
CA GLN A 192 -4.62 16.04 18.37
C GLN A 192 -3.78 16.58 19.54
N ALA A 193 -4.24 17.65 20.20
CA ALA A 193 -3.55 18.21 21.37
C ALA A 193 -3.49 17.22 22.54
N GLU A 194 -4.54 16.42 22.76
CA GLU A 194 -4.56 15.35 23.76
C GLU A 194 -3.54 14.25 23.42
N GLN A 195 -3.49 13.79 22.16
CA GLN A 195 -2.51 12.80 21.71
C GLN A 195 -1.07 13.30 21.83
N GLU A 196 -0.81 14.56 21.47
CA GLU A 196 0.50 15.19 21.63
C GLU A 196 0.91 15.32 23.09
N ALA A 197 -0.04 15.64 23.99
CA ALA A 197 0.23 15.71 25.42
C ALA A 197 0.56 14.32 26.01
N GLU A 198 -0.14 13.27 25.59
CA GLU A 198 0.20 11.90 25.97
C GLU A 198 1.56 11.46 25.45
N LEU A 199 1.90 11.84 24.21
CA LEU A 199 3.20 11.56 23.63
C LEU A 199 4.32 12.27 24.42
N ARG A 200 4.17 13.55 24.75
CA ARG A 200 5.14 14.31 25.56
C ARG A 200 5.40 13.65 26.91
N LYS A 201 4.34 13.20 27.60
CA LYS A 201 4.45 12.44 28.85
C LYS A 201 5.26 11.15 28.68
N LYS A 202 5.03 10.41 27.58
CA LYS A 202 5.79 9.18 27.26
C LYS A 202 7.25 9.47 26.90
N GLU A 203 7.54 10.63 26.32
CA GLU A 203 8.89 11.07 25.98
C GLU A 203 9.66 11.73 27.14
N GLY A 204 9.03 11.89 28.31
CA GLY A 204 9.66 12.53 29.48
C GLY A 204 9.88 14.04 29.32
N LYS A 205 9.05 14.70 28.51
CA LYS A 205 9.07 16.15 28.27
C LYS A 205 7.86 16.85 28.89
#